data_AF-A0A484L0Y4-F1
#
_entry.id   AF-A0A484L0Y4-F1
#
_cell.length_a   1.000
_cell.length_b   1.000
_cell.length_c   1.000
_cell.angle_alpha   90.00
_cell.angle_beta   90.00
_cell.angle_gamma   90.00
#
_symmetry.space_group_name_H-M   'P 1'
#
loop_
_entity.id
_entity.type
_entity.pdbx_description
1 polymer ?
#
loop_
_entity_poly.entity_id
_entity_poly.type
_entity_poly.pdbx_seq_one_letter_code
_entity_poly.pdbx_strand_id
1 'polypeptide(L)'
;MGTVLDSANKGANGSSTVDKKVKVVFVLGGPGSGKGTQCAKIVEHFGYTHLSAGDLLRAEIKSGSENGTMIQNMIKEGKIVPSEVTIGLLQRAIHENKNDKFLIDGFLAMKKIAKLLNVLLDFFQNLSSSLIVLRKRWRAAF
;
A
#
# COMPACT_ATOMS: atom_id res chain seq x y z
N MET A 1 21.89 40.65 51.91
CA MET A 1 20.85 39.86 51.22
C MET A 1 21.21 39.87 49.75
N GLY A 2 21.57 38.82 49.03
CA GLY A 2 21.68 37.38 49.22
C GLY A 2 22.10 36.84 47.83
N THR A 3 22.99 35.88 47.78
CA THR A 3 23.68 35.34 46.60
C THR A 3 22.87 34.30 45.80
N VAL A 4 23.44 33.88 44.66
CA VAL A 4 23.46 32.56 43.98
C VAL A 4 22.44 32.13 42.89
N LEU A 5 23.05 31.74 41.74
CA LEU A 5 22.91 30.52 40.90
C LEU A 5 21.71 30.28 39.95
N ASP A 6 22.04 30.31 38.65
CA ASP A 6 22.05 29.21 37.65
C ASP A 6 20.78 28.46 37.21
N SER A 7 20.87 27.99 35.96
CA SER A 7 20.14 26.87 35.31
C SER A 7 19.09 27.20 34.23
N ALA A 8 19.55 26.99 33.00
CA ALA A 8 18.91 26.23 31.92
C ALA A 8 17.44 25.80 32.08
N ASN A 9 16.64 26.10 31.06
CA ASN A 9 15.61 25.15 30.62
C ASN A 9 15.65 24.98 29.09
N LYS A 10 16.44 23.98 28.67
CA LYS A 10 16.23 23.27 27.41
C LYS A 10 14.86 22.61 27.50
N GLY A 11 13.85 23.22 26.88
CA GLY A 11 12.61 22.55 26.55
C GLY A 11 12.86 21.52 25.45
N ALA A 12 13.49 20.40 25.81
CA ALA A 12 13.50 19.18 25.03
C ALA A 12 12.06 18.68 24.92
N ASN A 13 11.36 19.10 23.87
CA ASN A 13 10.12 18.45 23.50
C ASN A 13 10.51 17.12 22.84
N GLY A 14 10.67 16.10 23.69
CA GLY A 14 10.92 14.73 23.29
C GLY A 14 9.79 14.26 22.39
N SER A 15 9.99 14.41 21.07
CA SER A 15 9.31 13.58 20.08
C SER A 15 9.79 12.16 20.34
N SER A 16 9.07 11.45 21.20
CA SER A 16 9.13 10.00 21.28
C SER A 16 8.84 9.46 19.89
N THR A 17 9.89 9.17 19.13
CA THR A 17 9.84 8.42 17.88
C THR A 17 9.37 7.03 18.23
N VAL A 18 8.06 6.87 18.42
CA VAL A 18 7.42 5.57 18.39
C VAL A 18 7.67 5.07 16.98
N ASP A 19 8.56 4.07 16.83
CA ASP A 19 8.81 3.40 15.56
C ASP A 19 7.47 3.00 14.96
N LYS A 20 7.03 3.77 13.96
CA LYS A 20 5.67 3.70 13.46
C LYS A 20 5.57 2.42 12.63
N LYS A 21 5.01 1.37 13.23
CA LYS A 21 4.91 0.05 12.61
C LYS A 21 4.00 0.09 11.39
N VAL A 22 4.59 -0.10 10.21
CA VAL A 22 3.86 -0.11 8.94
C VAL A 22 3.12 -1.44 8.81
N LYS A 23 1.84 -1.39 8.46
CA LYS A 23 0.95 -2.54 8.27
C LYS A 23 0.48 -2.60 6.83
N VAL A 24 0.77 -3.69 6.14
CA VAL A 24 0.37 -3.90 4.74
C VAL A 24 -0.48 -5.15 4.64
N VAL A 25 -1.73 -5.00 4.20
CA VAL A 25 -2.65 -6.11 3.97
C VAL A 25 -2.88 -6.26 2.49
N PHE A 26 -2.62 -7.45 1.96
CA PHE A 26 -2.89 -7.80 0.58
C PHE A 26 -4.26 -8.47 0.48
N VAL A 27 -5.09 -8.03 -0.47
CA VAL A 27 -6.40 -8.64 -0.74
C VAL A 27 -6.39 -9.29 -2.11
N LEU A 28 -6.61 -10.61 -2.15
CA LEU A 28 -6.69 -11.40 -3.37
C LEU A 28 -8.07 -12.03 -3.54
N GLY A 29 -8.44 -12.30 -4.79
CA GLY A 29 -9.71 -12.94 -5.13
C GLY A 29 -10.06 -12.75 -6.60
N GLY A 30 -10.80 -13.71 -7.17
CA GLY A 30 -11.24 -13.64 -8.57
C GLY A 30 -12.27 -12.53 -8.84
N PRO A 31 -12.62 -12.27 -10.11
CA PRO A 31 -13.71 -11.36 -10.46
C PRO A 31 -15.02 -11.77 -9.78
N GLY A 32 -15.71 -10.83 -9.14
CA GLY A 32 -16.96 -11.08 -8.42
C GLY A 32 -16.82 -11.80 -7.06
N SER A 33 -15.61 -11.89 -6.48
CA SER A 33 -15.44 -12.43 -5.11
C SER A 33 -15.78 -11.44 -3.99
N GLY A 34 -16.20 -10.22 -4.33
CA GLY A 34 -16.57 -9.18 -3.36
C GLY A 34 -15.40 -8.36 -2.78
N LYS A 35 -14.20 -8.39 -3.40
CA LYS A 35 -13.02 -7.64 -2.93
C LYS A 35 -13.30 -6.17 -2.67
N GLY A 36 -13.82 -5.46 -3.67
CA GLY A 36 -14.10 -4.02 -3.55
C GLY A 36 -14.99 -3.69 -2.35
N THR A 37 -16.04 -4.49 -2.12
CA THR A 37 -16.94 -4.33 -0.96
C THR A 37 -16.19 -4.55 0.36
N GLN A 38 -15.35 -5.58 0.44
CA GLN A 38 -14.59 -5.86 1.66
C GLN A 38 -13.49 -4.81 1.89
N CYS A 39 -12.81 -4.36 0.83
CA CYS A 39 -11.82 -3.29 0.92
C CYS A 39 -12.43 -1.99 1.44
N ALA A 40 -13.58 -1.58 0.90
CA ALA A 40 -14.30 -0.39 1.37
C ALA A 40 -14.63 -0.46 2.86
N LYS A 41 -15.14 -1.60 3.34
CA LYS A 41 -15.41 -1.82 4.77
C LYS A 41 -14.13 -1.74 5.61
N ILE A 42 -13.03 -2.33 5.15
CA ILE A 42 -11.76 -2.32 5.90
C ILE A 42 -11.21 -0.90 6.04
N VAL A 43 -11.29 -0.10 4.95
CA VAL A 43 -10.90 1.31 4.96
C VAL A 43 -11.73 2.07 5.99
N GLU A 44 -13.06 1.95 5.91
CA GLU A 44 -14.01 2.65 6.79
C GLU A 44 -13.81 2.29 8.27
N HIS A 45 -13.67 1.00 8.59
CA HIS A 45 -13.68 0.54 9.98
C HIS A 45 -12.29 0.56 10.64
N PHE A 46 -11.20 0.42 9.88
CA PHE A 46 -9.86 0.25 10.43
C PHE A 46 -8.86 1.34 10.03
N GLY A 47 -9.28 2.30 9.20
CA GLY A 47 -8.47 3.46 8.80
C GLY A 47 -7.31 3.11 7.87
N TYR A 48 -7.48 2.10 7.02
CA TYR A 48 -6.48 1.74 6.01
C TYR A 48 -6.54 2.69 4.81
N THR A 49 -5.39 3.02 4.23
CA THR A 49 -5.32 3.60 2.89
C THR A 49 -5.44 2.49 1.86
N HIS A 50 -6.45 2.56 1.00
CA HIS A 50 -6.65 1.59 -0.08
C HIS A 50 -5.82 1.96 -1.31
N LEU A 51 -4.94 1.04 -1.70
CA LEU A 51 -4.08 1.14 -2.88
C LEU A 51 -4.46 0.04 -3.87
N SER A 52 -5.20 0.42 -4.91
CA SER A 52 -5.59 -0.49 -5.98
C SER A 52 -4.57 -0.42 -7.12
N ALA A 53 -3.93 -1.55 -7.43
CA ALA A 53 -2.94 -1.61 -8.51
C ALA A 53 -3.53 -1.18 -9.87
N GLY A 54 -4.80 -1.51 -10.12
CA GLY A 54 -5.51 -1.10 -11.33
C GLY A 54 -5.76 0.41 -11.37
N ASP A 55 -6.08 1.04 -10.23
CA ASP A 55 -6.27 2.49 -10.17
C ASP A 55 -4.95 3.24 -10.34
N LEU A 56 -3.86 2.75 -9.74
CA LEU A 56 -2.52 3.32 -9.92
C LEU A 56 -2.08 3.27 -11.39
N LEU A 57 -2.28 2.14 -12.08
CA LEU A 57 -1.98 2.02 -13.50
C LEU A 57 -2.84 2.98 -14.34
N ARG A 58 -4.15 3.09 -14.06
CA ARG A 58 -5.04 4.04 -14.76
C ARG A 58 -4.64 5.49 -14.50
N ALA A 59 -4.22 5.84 -13.29
CA ALA A 59 -3.74 7.17 -12.93
C ALA A 59 -2.44 7.51 -13.67
N GLU A 60 -1.51 6.56 -13.75
CA GLU A 60 -0.25 6.73 -14.50
C GLU A 60 -0.50 6.88 -16.02
N ILE A 61 -1.49 6.19 -16.59
CA ILE A 61 -1.91 6.44 -17.99
C ILE A 61 -2.44 7.87 -18.15
N LYS A 62 -3.27 8.33 -17.22
CA LYS A 62 -3.88 9.67 -17.27
C LYS A 62 -2.88 10.80 -17.05
N SER A 63 -1.76 10.54 -16.38
CA SER A 63 -0.72 11.56 -16.15
C SER A 63 0.04 11.92 -17.43
N GLY A 64 -0.06 11.09 -18.49
CA GLY A 64 0.65 11.31 -19.74
C GLY A 64 2.16 11.08 -19.63
N SER A 65 2.63 10.39 -18.58
CA SER A 65 4.05 10.05 -18.43
C SER A 65 4.52 9.07 -19.53
N GLU A 66 5.83 8.95 -19.70
CA GLU A 66 6.43 7.96 -20.59
C GLU A 66 5.95 6.54 -20.22
N ASN A 67 5.93 6.23 -18.93
CA ASN A 67 5.36 4.99 -18.39
C ASN A 67 3.87 4.88 -18.72
N GLY A 68 3.11 5.97 -18.61
CA GLY A 68 1.68 6.01 -18.94
C GLY A 68 1.39 5.56 -20.37
N THR A 69 2.17 6.05 -21.33
CA THR A 69 2.04 5.67 -22.75
C THR A 69 2.39 4.19 -22.97
N MET A 70 3.49 3.71 -22.37
CA MET A 70 3.89 2.30 -22.41
C MET A 70 2.80 1.39 -21.82
N ILE A 71 2.29 1.72 -20.63
CA ILE A 71 1.24 0.97 -19.94
C ILE A 71 -0.03 0.92 -20.81
N GLN A 72 -0.44 2.06 -21.39
CA GLN A 72 -1.62 2.14 -22.23
C GLN A 72 -1.52 1.21 -23.43
N ASN A 73 -0.38 1.21 -24.13
CA ASN A 73 -0.15 0.36 -25.30
C ASN A 73 -0.15 -1.13 -24.92
N MET A 74 0.52 -1.50 -23.83
CA MET A 74 0.54 -2.89 -23.36
C MET A 74 -0.87 -3.39 -23.01
N ILE A 75 -1.67 -2.59 -22.31
CA ILE A 75 -3.05 -2.97 -21.96
C ILE A 75 -3.92 -3.10 -23.22
N LYS A 76 -3.81 -2.17 -24.17
CA LYS A 76 -4.53 -2.25 -25.45
C LYS A 76 -4.19 -3.51 -26.24
N GLU A 77 -2.93 -3.92 -26.21
CA GLU A 77 -2.43 -5.13 -26.89
C GLU A 77 -2.68 -6.42 -26.10
N GLY A 78 -3.32 -6.36 -24.93
CA GLY A 78 -3.51 -7.53 -24.06
C GLY A 78 -2.21 -8.08 -23.45
N LYS A 79 -1.12 -7.29 -23.49
CA LYS A 79 0.17 -7.65 -22.91
C LYS A 79 0.20 -7.38 -21.41
N ILE A 80 1.03 -8.16 -20.72
CA ILE A 80 1.21 -8.04 -19.27
C ILE A 80 2.16 -6.87 -18.98
N VAL A 81 1.68 -5.90 -18.19
CA VAL A 81 2.53 -4.81 -17.69
C VAL A 81 3.65 -5.38 -16.80
N PRO A 82 4.92 -4.97 -17.02
CA PRO A 82 6.05 -5.39 -16.20
C PRO A 82 5.78 -5.16 -14.71
N SER A 83 6.24 -6.11 -13.89
CA SER A 83 5.98 -6.06 -12.44
C SER A 83 6.62 -4.84 -11.77
N GLU A 84 7.77 -4.43 -12.28
CA GLU A 84 8.61 -3.32 -11.84
C GLU A 84 7.84 -2.01 -11.86
N VAL A 85 7.07 -1.78 -12.93
CA VAL A 85 6.21 -0.60 -13.06
C VAL A 85 5.16 -0.58 -11.94
N THR A 86 4.45 -1.70 -11.74
CA THR A 86 3.40 -1.78 -10.71
C THR A 86 3.97 -1.63 -9.30
N ILE A 87 5.14 -2.24 -9.05
CA ILE A 87 5.85 -2.15 -7.76
C ILE A 87 6.30 -0.72 -7.48
N GLY A 88 6.89 -0.04 -8.47
CA GLY A 88 7.32 1.35 -8.33
C GLY A 88 6.14 2.29 -8.06
N LEU A 89 5.00 2.08 -8.71
CA LEU A 89 3.78 2.85 -8.44
C LEU A 89 3.27 2.62 -7.01
N LEU A 90 3.23 1.37 -6.54
CA LEU A 90 2.82 1.04 -5.18
C LEU A 90 3.78 1.62 -4.14
N GLN A 91 5.09 1.52 -4.37
CA GLN A 91 6.11 2.08 -3.48
C GLN A 91 5.98 3.59 -3.37
N ARG A 92 5.83 4.30 -4.51
CA ARG A 92 5.60 5.74 -4.54
C ARG A 92 4.34 6.11 -3.77
N ALA A 93 3.23 5.42 -4.02
CA ALA A 93 1.97 5.67 -3.34
C ALA A 93 2.09 5.44 -1.82
N ILE A 94 2.80 4.40 -1.37
CA ILE A 94 3.03 4.15 0.06
C ILE A 94 3.86 5.29 0.67
N HIS A 95 4.93 5.73 0.00
CA HIS A 95 5.84 6.76 0.51
C HIS A 95 5.20 8.16 0.56
N GLU A 96 4.35 8.51 -0.40
CA GLU A 96 3.65 9.80 -0.45
C GLU A 96 2.50 9.90 0.57
N ASN A 97 2.09 8.77 1.16
CA ASN A 97 1.01 8.71 2.14
C ASN A 97 1.54 8.84 3.57
N LYS A 98 0.87 9.66 4.39
CA LYS A 98 1.20 9.85 5.83
C LYS A 98 0.67 8.72 6.73
N ASN A 99 -0.13 7.82 6.19
CA ASN A 99 -0.71 6.69 6.91
C ASN A 99 0.34 5.59 7.10
N ASP A 100 0.17 4.74 8.11
CA ASP A 100 1.00 3.56 8.36
C ASP A 100 0.27 2.25 8.05
N LYS A 101 -1.01 2.31 7.66
CA LYS A 101 -1.83 1.15 7.28
C LYS A 101 -2.22 1.19 5.81
N PHE A 102 -1.80 0.17 5.06
CA PHE A 102 -2.03 0.06 3.63
C PHE A 102 -2.78 -1.22 3.29
N LEU A 103 -3.83 -1.08 2.49
CA LEU A 103 -4.62 -2.19 1.96
C LEU A 103 -4.40 -2.24 0.46
N ILE A 104 -3.68 -3.25 -0.01
CA ILE A 104 -3.31 -3.40 -1.41
C ILE A 104 -4.25 -4.41 -2.07
N ASP A 105 -5.09 -3.94 -2.99
CA ASP A 105 -5.94 -4.79 -3.85
C ASP A 105 -5.40 -4.77 -5.29
N GLY A 106 -5.54 -5.89 -5.97
CA GLY A 106 -5.23 -6.00 -7.39
C GLY A 106 -5.06 -7.43 -7.82
N PHE A 107 -5.03 -7.63 -9.13
CA PHE A 107 -4.63 -8.90 -9.74
C PHE A 107 -3.11 -9.06 -9.69
N LEU A 108 -2.54 -9.02 -8.49
CA LEU A 108 -1.13 -9.29 -8.25
C LEU A 108 -0.97 -10.80 -8.03
N ALA A 109 -0.27 -11.46 -8.94
CA ALA A 109 0.16 -12.84 -8.73
C ALA A 109 1.08 -12.91 -7.49
N MET A 110 1.11 -14.05 -6.80
CA MET A 110 1.91 -14.25 -5.58
C MET A 110 3.38 -13.82 -5.75
N LYS A 111 3.97 -14.08 -6.93
CA LYS A 111 5.34 -13.65 -7.26
C LYS A 111 5.52 -12.12 -7.19
N LYS A 112 4.53 -11.35 -7.65
CA LYS A 112 4.57 -9.87 -7.59
C LYS A 112 4.45 -9.37 -6.15
N ILE A 113 3.63 -10.02 -5.33
CA ILE A 113 3.50 -9.70 -3.90
C ILE A 113 4.82 -9.95 -3.16
N ALA A 114 5.46 -11.10 -3.39
CA ALA A 114 6.75 -11.41 -2.78
C ALA A 114 7.83 -10.38 -3.14
N LYS A 115 7.89 -9.97 -4.42
CA LYS A 115 8.83 -8.94 -4.87
C LYS A 115 8.54 -7.59 -4.22
N LEU A 116 7.27 -7.18 -4.12
CA LEU A 116 6.91 -5.94 -3.42
C LEU A 116 7.24 -6.02 -1.93
N LEU A 117 6.97 -7.16 -1.28
CA LEU A 117 7.29 -7.35 0.14
C LEU A 117 8.79 -7.18 0.41
N ASN A 118 9.65 -7.77 -0.42
CA ASN A 118 11.10 -7.59 -0.28
C ASN A 118 11.49 -6.12 -0.38
N VAL A 119 10.98 -5.42 -1.41
CA VAL A 119 11.20 -3.97 -1.57
C VAL A 119 10.76 -3.22 -0.31
N LEU A 120 9.56 -3.50 0.22
CA LEU A 120 9.06 -2.83 1.43
C LEU A 120 9.88 -3.14 2.69
N LEU A 121 10.41 -4.36 2.82
CA LEU A 121 11.28 -4.75 3.93
C LEU A 121 12.62 -4.02 3.90
N ASP A 122 13.13 -3.67 2.72
CA ASP A 122 14.36 -2.87 2.59
C ASP A 122 14.16 -1.43 3.08
N PHE A 123 12.93 -0.89 3.01
CA PHE A 123 12.61 0.48 3.45
C PHE A 123 12.10 0.57 4.89
N PHE A 124 11.35 -0.43 5.36
CA PHE A 124 10.67 -0.37 6.65
C PHE A 124 11.29 -1.35 7.65
N GLN A 125 11.98 -0.81 8.65
CA GLN A 125 12.56 -1.60 9.75
C GLN A 125 11.50 -2.36 10.57
N ASN A 126 10.24 -1.90 10.57
CA ASN A 126 9.14 -2.53 11.31
C ASN A 126 7.89 -2.67 10.43
N LEU A 127 7.93 -3.65 9.53
CA LEU A 127 6.84 -4.00 8.62
C LEU A 127 6.05 -5.22 9.13
N SER A 128 4.73 -5.10 9.18
CA SER A 128 3.81 -6.23 9.36
C SER A 128 2.99 -6.41 8.10
N SER A 129 3.00 -7.63 7.56
CA SER A 129 2.23 -7.97 6.38
C SER A 129 1.20 -9.06 6.65
N SER A 130 0.09 -9.05 5.92
CA SER A 130 -0.93 -10.10 5.98
C SER A 130 -1.58 -10.30 4.61
N LEU A 131 -2.11 -11.49 4.36
CA LEU A 131 -2.76 -11.85 3.12
C LEU A 131 -4.19 -12.32 3.38
N ILE A 132 -5.17 -11.69 2.71
CA ILE A 132 -6.58 -12.07 2.72
C ILE A 132 -6.92 -12.63 1.36
N VAL A 133 -7.46 -13.85 1.30
CA VAL A 133 -7.93 -14.48 0.06
C VAL A 133 -9.45 -14.62 0.11
N LEU A 134 -10.14 -13.83 -0.70
CA LEU A 134 -11.59 -13.86 -0.85
C LEU A 134 -11.99 -14.87 -1.94
N ARG A 135 -12.67 -15.93 -1.52
CA ARG A 135 -13.24 -16.95 -2.42
C ARG A 135 -14.72 -16.65 -2.69
N LYS A 136 -15.19 -16.92 -3.90
CA LYS A 136 -16.64 -16.97 -4.14
C LYS A 136 -17.22 -18.12 -3.31
N ARG A 137 -18.31 -17.83 -2.60
CA ARG A 137 -19.12 -18.88 -1.97
C ARG A 137 -19.70 -19.74 -3.10
N TRP A 138 -19.30 -21.00 -3.19
CA TRP A 138 -20.01 -21.96 -4.04
C TRP A 138 -21.44 -22.07 -3.49
N ARG A 139 -22.44 -21.62 -4.25
CA ARG A 139 -23.80 -22.13 -4.05
C ARG A 139 -23.77 -23.54 -4.63
N ALA A 140 -23.93 -24.56 -3.78
CA ALA A 140 -24.37 -25.85 -4.25
C ALA A 140 -25.69 -25.61 -5.00
N ALA A 141 -25.70 -25.88 -6.31
CA ALA A 141 -26.95 -26.10 -7.00
C ALA A 141 -27.55 -27.38 -6.42
N PHE A 142 -28.72 -27.26 -5.82
CA PHE A 142 -29.60 -28.41 -5.58
C PHE A 142 -30.16 -28.87 -6.91
#